data_AF-A0A261C784-F1
#
_entry.id   AF-A0A261C784-F1
#
_cell.length_a   1.000
_cell.length_b   1.000
_cell.length_c   1.000
_cell.angle_alpha   90.00
_cell.angle_beta   90.00
_cell.angle_gamma   90.00
#
_symmetry.space_group_name_H-M   'P 1'
#
loop_
_entity.id
_entity.type
_entity.pdbx_description
1 polymer ?
#
loop_
_entity_poly.entity_id
_entity_poly.type
_entity_poly.pdbx_seq_one_letter_code
_entity_poly.pdbx_strand_id
1 'polypeptide(L)'
;MSFVQVPEFATYQEYINEINKIFAQITNADEMSDDLSRQVIMLISLSQGAKQKAGNENKDKKEMDDIMAMIGSLQIKSTQNPK
;
A
#
# COMPACT_ATOMS: atom_id res chain seq x y z
N MET A 1 11.67 -17.14 -6.97
CA MET A 1 10.52 -16.24 -6.71
C MET A 1 10.81 -15.51 -5.41
N SER A 2 11.12 -14.21 -5.48
CA SER A 2 11.26 -13.39 -4.27
C SER A 2 9.85 -13.03 -3.82
N PHE A 3 9.27 -13.85 -2.93
CA PHE A 3 8.06 -13.46 -2.24
C PHE A 3 8.41 -12.26 -1.36
N VAL A 4 7.81 -11.11 -1.62
CA VAL A 4 7.92 -9.95 -0.72
C VAL A 4 7.33 -10.40 0.60
N GLN A 5 8.15 -10.46 1.66
CA GLN A 5 7.69 -10.83 2.98
C GLN A 5 6.81 -9.69 3.50
N VAL A 6 5.50 -9.93 3.59
CA VAL A 6 4.54 -8.93 4.04
C VAL A 6 4.51 -8.98 5.57
N PRO A 7 4.84 -7.90 6.28
CA PRO A 7 4.73 -7.89 7.73
C PRO A 7 3.26 -7.99 8.16
N GLU A 8 3.00 -8.83 9.16
CA GLU A 8 1.70 -8.90 9.84
C GLU A 8 1.74 -8.01 11.08
N PHE A 9 0.73 -7.15 11.23
CA PHE A 9 0.63 -6.23 12.35
C PHE A 9 -0.47 -6.63 13.33
N ALA A 10 -0.28 -6.26 14.60
CA ALA A 10 -1.18 -6.65 15.68
C ALA A 10 -2.50 -5.86 15.64
N THR A 11 -2.48 -4.64 15.10
CA THR A 11 -3.64 -3.74 15.07
C THR A 11 -3.87 -3.12 13.69
N TYR A 12 -5.11 -2.72 13.39
CA TYR A 12 -5.43 -1.97 12.17
C TYR A 12 -4.60 -0.69 12.04
N GLN A 13 -4.39 0.05 13.13
CA GLN A 13 -3.66 1.32 13.12
C GLN A 13 -2.19 1.14 12.69
N GLU A 14 -1.54 0.05 13.08
CA GLU A 14 -0.16 -0.25 12.66
C GLU A 14 -0.06 -0.49 11.16
N TYR A 15 -1.05 -1.18 10.57
CA TYR A 15 -1.13 -1.31 9.12
C TYR A 15 -1.24 0.07 8.45
N ILE A 16 -2.11 0.95 8.95
CA ILE A 16 -2.30 2.30 8.39
C ILE A 16 -1.01 3.13 8.47
N ASN A 17 -0.29 3.04 9.59
CA ASN A 17 0.97 3.76 9.77
C ASN A 17 2.02 3.30 8.74
N GLU A 18 2.17 1.99 8.53
CA GLU A 18 3.15 1.48 7.56
C GLU A 18 2.73 1.76 6.11
N ILE A 19 1.43 1.67 5.78
CA ILE A 19 0.89 2.05 4.48
C ILE A 19 1.22 3.51 4.17
N ASN A 20 0.95 4.43 5.09
CA ASN A 20 1.23 5.87 4.89
C ASN A 20 2.71 6.14 4.67
N LYS A 21 3.58 5.45 5.41
CA LYS A 21 5.03 5.56 5.27
C LYS A 21 5.50 5.10 3.88
N ILE A 22 5.06 3.93 3.42
CA ILE A 22 5.43 3.41 2.10
C ILE A 22 4.82 4.28 0.99
N PHE A 23 3.59 4.75 1.17
CA PHE A 23 2.94 5.66 0.24
C PHE A 23 3.76 6.95 0.07
N ALA A 24 4.18 7.56 1.18
CA ALA A 24 5.04 8.75 1.15
C ALA A 24 6.39 8.48 0.46
N GLN A 25 6.99 7.31 0.64
CA GLN A 25 8.21 6.92 -0.05
C GLN A 25 8.00 6.83 -1.57
N ILE A 26 6.89 6.21 -2.00
CA ILE A 26 6.56 6.08 -3.42
C ILE A 26 6.28 7.46 -4.05
N THR A 27 5.53 8.33 -3.37
CA THR A 27 5.19 9.66 -3.91
C THR A 27 6.37 10.62 -4.01
N ASN A 28 7.40 10.41 -3.19
CA ASN A 28 8.61 11.24 -3.17
C ASN A 28 9.76 10.63 -3.98
N ALA A 29 9.56 9.48 -4.61
CA ALA A 29 10.58 8.88 -5.46
C ALA A 29 10.61 9.57 -6.82
N ASP A 30 11.78 10.13 -7.17
CA ASP A 30 11.97 10.85 -8.44
C ASP A 30 12.07 9.90 -9.66
N GLU A 31 12.45 8.64 -9.46
CA GLU A 31 12.58 7.64 -10.54
C GLU A 31 11.86 6.32 -10.21
N MET A 32 11.17 5.77 -11.21
CA MET A 32 10.62 4.42 -11.13
C MET A 32 11.74 3.38 -11.22
N SER A 33 11.99 2.69 -10.11
CA SER A 33 12.94 1.58 -10.01
C SER A 33 12.24 0.25 -9.68
N ASP A 34 12.97 -0.86 -9.81
CA ASP A 34 12.51 -2.18 -9.34
C ASP A 34 12.16 -2.18 -7.85
N ASP A 35 12.80 -1.30 -7.06
CA ASP A 35 12.47 -1.10 -5.65
C ASP A 35 11.10 -0.46 -5.47
N LEU A 36 10.74 0.52 -6.32
CA LEU A 36 9.43 1.15 -6.32
C LEU A 36 8.31 0.15 -6.64
N SER A 37 8.55 -0.76 -7.59
CA SER A 37 7.59 -1.82 -7.93
C SER A 37 7.38 -2.79 -6.76
N ARG A 38 8.44 -3.13 -6.00
CA ARG A 38 8.34 -3.92 -4.77
C ARG A 38 7.57 -3.18 -3.67
N GLN A 39 7.81 -1.87 -3.53
CA GLN A 39 7.09 -1.03 -2.57
C GLN A 39 5.59 -0.95 -2.90
N VAL A 40 5.21 -0.82 -4.19
CA VAL A 40 3.80 -0.85 -4.62
C VAL A 40 3.17 -2.21 -4.33
N ILE A 41 3.87 -3.32 -4.58
CA ILE A 41 3.36 -4.67 -4.25
C ILE A 41 3.16 -4.81 -2.73
N MET A 42 4.13 -4.34 -1.93
CA MET A 42 4.05 -4.35 -0.46
C MET A 42 2.86 -3.51 0.05
N LEU A 43 2.65 -2.33 -0.53
CA LEU A 43 1.55 -1.43 -0.22
C LEU A 43 0.17 -2.08 -0.48
N ILE A 44 0.04 -2.82 -1.59
CA ILE A 44 -1.18 -3.58 -1.91
C ILE A 44 -1.40 -4.70 -0.89
N SER A 45 -0.37 -5.47 -0.56
CA SER A 45 -0.49 -6.56 0.42
C SER A 45 -0.83 -6.07 1.82
N LEU A 46 -0.20 -4.98 2.27
CA LEU A 46 -0.51 -4.34 3.55
C LEU A 46 -1.95 -3.83 3.58
N SER A 47 -2.42 -3.27 2.47
CA SER A 47 -3.80 -2.81 2.35
C SER A 47 -4.82 -3.94 2.46
N GLN A 48 -4.51 -5.11 1.91
CA GLN A 48 -5.35 -6.30 2.08
C GLN A 48 -5.37 -6.77 3.54
N GLY A 49 -4.21 -6.78 4.22
CA GLY A 49 -4.11 -7.09 5.64
C GLY A 49 -4.90 -6.11 6.52
N ALA A 50 -4.78 -4.81 6.24
CA ALA A 50 -5.52 -3.74 6.91
C ALA A 50 -7.03 -3.93 6.76
N LYS A 51 -7.52 -4.24 5.55
CA LYS A 51 -8.95 -4.47 5.29
C LYS A 51 -9.51 -5.64 6.08
N GLN A 52 -8.75 -6.74 6.16
CA GLN A 52 -9.14 -7.90 6.97
C GLN A 52 -9.17 -7.53 8.46
N LYS A 53 -8.15 -6.81 8.94
CA LYS A 53 -8.05 -6.40 10.33
C LYS A 53 -9.15 -5.41 10.74
N ALA A 54 -9.49 -4.45 9.88
CA ALA A 54 -10.61 -3.53 10.08
C ALA A 54 -11.95 -4.25 10.26
N GLY A 55 -12.18 -5.30 9.48
CA GLY A 55 -13.36 -6.16 9.60
C GLY A 55 -13.41 -6.90 10.94
N ASN A 56 -12.26 -7.36 11.45
CA ASN A 56 -12.17 -8.04 12.74
C ASN A 56 -12.30 -7.08 13.93
N GLU A 57 -11.85 -5.84 13.79
CA GLU A 57 -11.86 -4.81 14.84
C GLU A 57 -13.10 -3.91 14.82
N ASN A 58 -14.09 -4.17 13.95
CA ASN A 58 -15.28 -3.32 13.73
C ASN A 58 -14.91 -1.84 13.44
N LYS A 59 -13.82 -1.62 12.72
CA LYS A 59 -13.39 -0.28 12.30
C LYS A 59 -14.15 0.15 11.05
N ASP A 60 -14.35 1.46 10.92
CA ASP A 60 -14.95 2.05 9.72
C ASP A 60 -14.05 1.79 8.51
N LYS A 61 -14.65 1.32 7.40
CA LYS A 61 -13.93 0.93 6.19
C LYS A 61 -13.59 2.12 5.30
N LYS A 62 -14.12 3.31 5.61
CA LYS A 62 -13.94 4.52 4.82
C LYS A 62 -12.46 4.88 4.60
N GLU A 63 -11.63 4.85 5.65
CA GLU A 63 -10.18 5.11 5.52
C GLU A 63 -9.49 4.10 4.60
N MET A 64 -9.94 2.84 4.63
CA MET A 64 -9.39 1.78 3.78
C MET A 64 -9.75 2.00 2.31
N ASP A 65 -10.97 2.44 2.03
CA ASP A 65 -11.43 2.75 0.67
C ASP A 65 -10.66 3.97 0.10
N ASP A 66 -10.40 4.99 0.93
CA ASP A 66 -9.59 6.15 0.55
C ASP A 66 -8.13 5.73 0.23
N ILE A 67 -7.54 4.86 1.04
CA ILE A 67 -6.20 4.29 0.79
C ILE A 67 -6.19 3.49 -0.51
N MET A 68 -7.17 2.62 -0.75
CA MET A 68 -7.23 1.82 -1.97
C MET A 68 -7.39 2.68 -3.23
N ALA A 69 -8.15 3.77 -3.15
CA ALA A 69 -8.27 4.74 -4.23
C ALA A 69 -6.93 5.44 -4.52
N MET A 70 -6.21 5.84 -3.47
CA MET A 70 -4.87 6.43 -3.61
C MET A 70 -3.88 5.45 -4.25
N ILE A 71 -3.89 4.17 -3.88
CA ILE A 71 -3.05 3.13 -4.50
C ILE A 71 -3.38 2.95 -5.98
N GLY A 72 -4.66 2.91 -6.34
CA GLY A 72 -5.10 2.84 -7.74
C GLY A 72 -4.55 4.00 -8.57
N SER A 73 -4.47 5.21 -8.00
CA SER A 73 -3.90 6.37 -8.68
C SER A 73 -2.39 6.25 -8.93
N LEU A 74 -1.65 5.55 -8.06
CA LEU A 74 -0.21 5.29 -8.23
C LEU A 74 0.06 4.28 -9.35
N GLN A 75 -0.77 3.23 -9.48
CA GLN A 75 -0.67 2.29 -10.61
C GLN A 75 -0.83 2.98 -11.96
N ILE A 76 -1.74 3.95 -12.06
CA ILE A 76 -1.96 4.70 -13.31
C ILE A 76 -0.70 5.48 -13.69
N LYS A 77 -0.06 6.19 -12.74
CA LYS A 77 1.21 6.90 -12.98
C LYS A 77 2.33 5.94 -13.39
N SER A 78 2.39 4.75 -12.79
CA SER A 78 3.34 3.70 -13.13
C SER A 78 3.17 3.14 -14.55
N THR A 79 1.96 3.16 -15.09
CA THR A 79 1.65 2.68 -16.46
C THR A 79 1.70 3.77 -17.53
N GLN A 80 1.64 5.05 -17.14
CA GLN A 80 1.70 6.21 -18.03
C GLN A 80 3.12 6.69 -18.30
N ASN A 81 4.13 5.81 -18.31
CA ASN A 81 5.42 6.10 -18.91
C ASN A 81 5.45 5.51 -20.33
N PRO A 82 4.85 6.18 -21.35
CA PRO A 82 5.08 5.78 -22.73
C PRO A 82 6.55 6.11 -23.06
N LYS A 83 7.23 5.11 -23.62
CA LYS A 83 8.54 5.28 -24.27
C LYS A 83 8.50 6.40 -25.32
#